data_AF-A0A843DWD4-F1
#
_entry.id   AF-A0A843DWD4-F1
#
_cell.length_a   1.000
_cell.length_b   1.000
_cell.length_c   1.000
_cell.angle_alpha   90.00
_cell.angle_beta   90.00
_cell.angle_gamma   90.00
#
_symmetry.space_group_name_H-M   'P 1'
#
loop_
_entity.id
_entity.type
_entity.pdbx_description
1 polymer ?
#
loop_
_entity_poly.entity_id
_entity_poly.type
_entity_poly.pdbx_seq_one_letter_code
_entity_poly.pdbx_strand_id
1 'polypeptide(L)'
;LEVLKEGKVSLYTVSLDDIIDIRLDYENAPRSVDLYRRVTGLKRYPVGTMPFLFNVDDEMYLFKPEFAKGVNIIPENCPTEAPATDALALSNDSRPAKGMVGVRVVKNDEFGPTGEPFGGTNIIGTVLDMDKLEKMKEGNIVYIREVKE
;
A
#
# COMPACT_ATOMS: atom_id res chain seq x y z
N LEU A 1 -7.47 -12.54 -31.39
CA LEU A 1 -7.75 -12.65 -32.85
C LEU A 1 -8.51 -11.42 -33.42
N GLU A 2 -8.57 -10.28 -32.71
CA GLU A 2 -9.05 -8.99 -33.28
C GLU A 2 -7.93 -7.93 -33.38
N VAL A 3 -6.99 -7.89 -32.43
CA VAL A 3 -5.88 -6.91 -32.40
C VAL A 3 -4.92 -7.00 -33.60
N LEU A 4 -4.74 -8.20 -34.18
CA LEU A 4 -3.88 -8.40 -35.36
C LEU A 4 -4.49 -7.86 -36.66
N LYS A 5 -5.78 -7.52 -36.69
CA LYS A 5 -6.48 -7.09 -37.91
C LYS A 5 -6.43 -5.57 -38.14
N GLU A 6 -6.24 -4.77 -37.08
CA GLU A 6 -6.14 -3.31 -37.16
C GLU A 6 -4.69 -2.79 -37.31
N GLY A 7 -3.68 -3.60 -36.96
CA GLY A 7 -2.27 -3.21 -37.05
C GLY A 7 -1.87 -2.05 -36.14
N LYS A 8 -2.71 -1.68 -35.17
CA LYS A 8 -2.47 -0.59 -34.22
C LYS A 8 -2.50 -1.13 -32.79
N VAL A 9 -1.46 -0.82 -32.04
CA VAL A 9 -1.36 -1.07 -30.60
C VAL A 9 -1.25 0.29 -29.92
N SER A 10 -2.09 0.53 -28.92
CA SER A 10 -1.94 1.69 -28.03
C SER A 10 -1.10 1.27 -26.84
N LEU A 11 0.03 1.95 -26.63
CA LEU A 11 0.90 1.76 -25.48
C LEU A 11 0.58 2.85 -24.46
N TYR A 12 0.23 2.45 -23.24
CA TYR A 12 0.11 3.36 -22.10
C TYR A 12 1.36 3.20 -21.23
N THR A 13 2.09 4.29 -21.02
CA THR A 13 3.30 4.33 -20.19
C THR A 13 3.05 5.19 -18.97
N VAL A 14 3.64 4.81 -17.84
CA VAL A 14 3.66 5.59 -16.60
C VAL A 14 5.06 6.16 -16.42
N SER A 15 5.19 7.43 -16.02
CA SER A 15 6.51 7.99 -15.71
C SER A 15 7.10 7.26 -14.51
N LEU A 16 8.43 7.10 -14.46
CA LEU A 16 9.08 6.61 -13.25
C LEU A 16 8.86 7.56 -12.05
N ASP A 17 8.60 8.84 -12.33
CA ASP A 17 8.27 9.84 -11.32
C ASP A 17 6.92 9.57 -10.63
N ASP A 18 6.04 8.79 -11.28
CA ASP A 18 4.71 8.42 -10.76
C ASP A 18 4.71 7.05 -10.05
N ILE A 19 5.86 6.36 -10.02
CA ILE A 19 6.03 5.07 -9.34
C ILE A 19 6.65 5.30 -7.98
N ILE A 20 6.06 4.73 -6.93
CA ILE A 20 6.55 4.84 -5.56
C ILE A 20 7.34 3.59 -5.19
N ASP A 21 8.60 3.80 -4.84
CA ASP A 21 9.44 2.74 -4.32
C ASP A 21 9.09 2.42 -2.87
N ILE A 22 8.97 1.13 -2.59
CA ILE A 22 8.69 0.57 -1.26
C ILE A 22 9.65 -0.57 -0.96
N ARG A 23 9.92 -0.78 0.33
CA ARG A 23 10.55 -2.01 0.86
C ARG A 23 9.49 -2.80 1.62
N LEU A 24 9.47 -4.12 1.47
CA LEU A 24 8.53 -5.01 2.16
C LEU A 24 9.25 -5.82 3.24
N ASP A 25 8.61 -5.98 4.40
CA ASP A 25 9.15 -6.70 5.55
C ASP A 25 8.73 -8.18 5.53
N TYR A 26 9.53 -8.98 4.83
CA TYR A 26 9.31 -10.42 4.70
C TYR A 26 9.63 -11.21 5.98
N GLU A 27 10.35 -10.62 6.93
CA GLU A 27 10.77 -11.30 8.16
C GLU A 27 9.69 -11.21 9.23
N ASN A 28 9.19 -10.00 9.48
CA ASN A 28 8.25 -9.76 10.57
C ASN A 28 6.78 -9.87 10.12
N ALA A 29 6.47 -9.61 8.85
CA ALA A 29 5.10 -9.62 8.32
C ALA A 29 4.88 -10.48 7.06
N PRO A 30 5.40 -11.73 6.99
CA PRO A 30 5.39 -12.52 5.76
C PRO A 30 3.99 -12.79 5.19
N ARG A 31 2.97 -12.97 6.04
CA ARG A 31 1.61 -13.30 5.59
C ARG A 31 0.91 -12.07 5.04
N SER A 32 1.04 -10.95 5.73
CA SER A 32 0.50 -9.66 5.34
C SER A 32 1.16 -9.15 4.06
N VAL A 33 2.48 -9.31 3.93
CA VAL A 33 3.23 -9.00 2.72
C VAL A 33 2.79 -9.86 1.54
N ASP A 34 2.67 -11.18 1.70
CA ASP A 34 2.19 -12.04 0.59
C ASP A 34 0.79 -11.64 0.14
N LEU A 35 -0.09 -11.28 1.07
CA LEU A 35 -1.44 -10.82 0.74
C LEU A 35 -1.42 -9.46 0.03
N TYR A 36 -0.67 -8.49 0.56
CA TYR A 36 -0.47 -7.18 -0.06
C TYR A 36 0.05 -7.32 -1.49
N ARG A 37 1.05 -8.17 -1.72
CA ARG A 37 1.61 -8.41 -3.05
C ARG A 37 0.62 -9.07 -4.01
N ARG A 38 -0.30 -9.90 -3.52
CA ARG A 38 -1.37 -10.49 -4.34
C ARG A 38 -2.37 -9.44 -4.79
N VAL A 39 -2.86 -8.60 -3.88
CA VAL A 39 -3.91 -7.61 -4.17
C VAL A 39 -3.41 -6.43 -4.99
N THR A 40 -2.13 -6.06 -4.83
CA THR A 40 -1.50 -5.00 -5.63
C THR A 40 -0.94 -5.49 -6.96
N GLY A 41 -0.83 -6.81 -7.16
CA GLY A 41 -0.21 -7.39 -8.36
C GLY A 41 1.32 -7.54 -8.30
N LEU A 42 2.00 -7.02 -7.26
CA LEU A 42 3.46 -7.17 -7.05
C LEU A 42 3.95 -8.63 -6.96
N LYS A 43 3.04 -9.59 -6.76
CA LYS A 43 3.37 -11.01 -6.83
C LYS A 43 3.69 -11.49 -8.26
N ARG A 44 3.11 -10.83 -9.26
CA ARG A 44 3.19 -11.24 -10.68
C ARG A 44 3.90 -10.21 -11.56
N TYR A 45 3.87 -8.95 -11.16
CA TYR A 45 4.37 -7.82 -11.94
C TYR A 45 5.43 -7.04 -11.16
N PRO A 46 6.41 -6.43 -11.86
CA PRO A 46 7.41 -5.58 -11.22
C PRO A 46 6.83 -4.28 -10.67
N VAL A 47 5.68 -3.85 -11.19
CA VAL A 47 4.93 -2.68 -10.75
C VAL A 47 3.55 -3.14 -10.33
N GLY A 48 3.16 -2.81 -9.10
CA GLY A 48 1.83 -3.03 -8.57
C GLY A 48 0.97 -1.76 -8.64
N THR A 49 -0.31 -1.92 -8.35
CA THR A 49 -1.26 -0.82 -8.30
C THR A 49 -2.14 -0.90 -7.07
N MET A 50 -2.53 0.26 -6.54
CA MET A 50 -3.61 0.36 -5.55
C MET A 50 -4.35 1.69 -5.68
N PRO A 51 -5.69 1.72 -5.52
CA PRO A 51 -6.44 2.97 -5.46
C PRO A 51 -6.02 3.82 -4.28
N PHE A 52 -5.68 5.08 -4.53
CA PHE A 52 -5.56 6.09 -3.49
C PHE A 52 -6.95 6.57 -3.08
N LEU A 53 -7.22 6.54 -1.77
CA LEU A 53 -8.53 6.83 -1.23
C LEU A 53 -8.65 8.33 -0.91
N PHE A 54 -7.88 8.79 0.08
CA PHE A 54 -7.76 10.19 0.49
C PHE A 54 -6.56 10.36 1.41
N ASN A 55 -6.17 11.61 1.66
CA ASN A 55 -5.30 11.97 2.77
C ASN A 55 -6.08 12.71 3.87
N VAL A 56 -5.57 12.65 5.11
CA VAL A 56 -6.15 13.34 6.27
C VAL A 56 -5.15 14.39 6.71
N ASP A 57 -5.55 15.67 6.60
CA ASP A 57 -4.78 16.86 7.03
C ASP A 57 -3.32 16.88 6.54
N ASP A 58 -3.05 16.29 5.37
CA ASP A 58 -1.68 16.08 4.84
C ASP A 58 -0.74 15.27 5.77
N GLU A 59 -1.26 14.62 6.81
CA GLU A 59 -0.47 13.84 7.78
C GLU A 59 -0.51 12.33 7.51
N MET A 60 -1.57 11.83 6.88
CA MET A 60 -1.82 10.41 6.68
C MET A 60 -2.44 10.15 5.30
N TYR A 61 -1.91 9.17 4.59
CA TYR A 61 -2.35 8.78 3.25
C TYR A 61 -2.93 7.37 3.31
N LEU A 62 -4.17 7.21 2.82
CA LEU A 62 -4.89 5.94 2.84
C LEU A 62 -5.16 5.44 1.43
N PHE A 63 -5.02 4.12 1.28
CA PHE A 63 -5.21 3.39 0.04
C PHE A 63 -6.14 2.21 0.26
N LYS A 64 -6.87 1.82 -0.79
CA LYS A 64 -7.86 0.75 -0.71
C LYS A 64 -7.63 -0.32 -1.78
N PRO A 65 -6.66 -1.22 -1.58
CA PRO A 65 -6.53 -2.40 -2.43
C PRO A 65 -7.81 -3.24 -2.39
N GLU A 66 -8.11 -3.94 -3.48
CA GLU A 66 -9.29 -4.79 -3.56
C GLU A 66 -9.02 -6.20 -3.02
N PHE A 67 -9.42 -6.45 -1.78
CA PHE A 67 -9.38 -7.78 -1.19
C PHE A 67 -10.63 -8.58 -1.56
N ALA A 68 -10.45 -9.86 -1.88
CA ALA A 68 -11.58 -10.77 -2.08
C ALA A 68 -12.39 -10.93 -0.78
N LYS A 69 -13.69 -11.18 -0.92
CA LYS A 69 -14.58 -11.43 0.23
C LYS A 69 -14.09 -12.65 1.03
N GLY A 70 -14.12 -12.54 2.35
CA GLY A 70 -13.73 -13.63 3.26
C GLY A 70 -12.22 -13.81 3.43
N VAL A 71 -11.39 -12.92 2.87
CA VAL A 71 -9.97 -12.91 3.18
C VAL A 71 -9.76 -12.45 4.63
N ASN A 72 -8.99 -13.24 5.36
CA ASN A 72 -8.54 -12.91 6.70
C ASN A 72 -7.20 -12.19 6.62
N ILE A 73 -7.12 -11.05 7.30
CA ILE A 73 -5.88 -10.30 7.50
C ILE A 73 -5.57 -10.44 8.98
N ILE A 74 -4.85 -11.49 9.34
CA ILE A 74 -4.56 -11.75 10.76
C ILE A 74 -3.62 -10.68 11.32
N PRO A 75 -3.75 -10.32 12.60
CA PRO A 75 -2.76 -9.47 13.27
C PRO A 75 -1.34 -10.05 13.15
N GLU A 76 -0.41 -9.24 12.66
CA GLU A 76 0.97 -9.64 12.38
C GLU A 76 1.85 -8.39 12.37
N ASN A 77 2.99 -8.40 13.07
CA ASN A 77 3.86 -7.24 13.21
C ASN A 77 3.12 -5.96 13.66
N CYS A 78 2.22 -6.10 14.64
CA CYS A 78 1.49 -4.96 15.18
C CYS A 78 2.44 -4.11 16.04
N PRO A 79 2.47 -2.79 15.84
CA PRO A 79 3.31 -1.93 16.64
C PRO A 79 2.90 -1.94 18.12
N THR A 80 3.85 -1.72 19.01
CA THR A 80 3.61 -1.48 20.44
C THR A 80 3.88 -0.03 20.83
N GLU A 81 4.53 0.72 19.94
CA GLU A 81 4.85 2.13 20.05
C GLU A 81 4.61 2.82 18.72
N ALA A 82 4.67 4.15 18.72
CA ALA A 82 4.47 4.97 17.55
C ALA A 82 5.42 4.54 16.40
N PRO A 83 4.89 4.08 15.26
CA PRO A 83 5.71 3.67 14.12
C PRO A 83 6.46 4.83 13.48
N ALA A 84 7.46 4.51 12.67
CA ALA A 84 8.15 5.49 11.84
C ALA A 84 7.19 6.18 10.84
N THR A 85 7.49 7.41 10.48
CA THR A 85 6.71 8.25 9.56
C THR A 85 6.86 7.88 8.08
N ASP A 86 7.42 6.72 7.81
CA ASP A 86 7.55 6.13 6.48
C ASP A 86 7.03 4.68 6.48
N ALA A 87 6.48 4.23 7.62
CA ALA A 87 5.99 2.87 7.77
C ALA A 87 4.79 2.62 6.84
N LEU A 88 4.92 1.60 6.00
CA LEU A 88 3.84 1.08 5.19
C LEU A 88 3.07 0.05 6.01
N ALA A 89 1.77 0.24 6.15
CA ALA A 89 0.96 -0.62 7.01
C ALA A 89 -0.34 -1.09 6.34
N LEU A 90 -0.88 -2.20 6.83
CA LEU A 90 -2.12 -2.84 6.39
C LEU A 90 -3.05 -3.04 7.59
N SER A 91 -4.30 -2.58 7.51
CA SER A 91 -5.27 -2.79 8.60
C SER A 91 -5.74 -4.24 8.63
N ASN A 92 -5.82 -4.79 9.84
CA ASN A 92 -6.07 -6.21 10.09
C ASN A 92 -7.49 -6.49 10.62
N ASP A 93 -7.82 -7.77 10.79
CA ASP A 93 -9.13 -8.26 11.22
C ASP A 93 -9.54 -7.84 12.64
N SER A 94 -8.66 -7.23 13.43
CA SER A 94 -9.01 -6.67 14.74
C SER A 94 -9.86 -5.41 14.63
N ARG A 95 -10.06 -4.87 13.42
CA ARG A 95 -10.82 -3.65 13.15
C ARG A 95 -11.83 -3.82 12.01
N PRO A 96 -12.95 -3.07 12.02
CA PRO A 96 -13.96 -3.17 10.96
C PRO A 96 -13.44 -2.75 9.57
N ALA A 97 -12.56 -1.74 9.52
CA ALA A 97 -12.01 -1.20 8.27
C ALA A 97 -10.76 -1.95 7.81
N LYS A 98 -10.82 -3.29 7.81
CA LYS A 98 -9.72 -4.15 7.36
C LYS A 98 -9.38 -3.99 5.89
N GLY A 99 -8.13 -4.21 5.53
CA GLY A 99 -7.67 -4.14 4.13
C GLY A 99 -7.40 -2.73 3.62
N MET A 100 -7.34 -1.74 4.51
CA MET A 100 -6.82 -0.42 4.17
C MET A 100 -5.30 -0.44 4.29
N VAL A 101 -4.64 0.21 3.34
CA VAL A 101 -3.19 0.44 3.39
C VAL A 101 -2.97 1.88 3.78
N GLY A 102 -2.00 2.13 4.67
CA GLY A 102 -1.78 3.45 5.23
C GLY A 102 -0.32 3.78 5.44
N VAL A 103 -0.02 5.07 5.31
CA VAL A 103 1.28 5.69 5.54
C VAL A 103 1.03 7.01 6.28
N ARG A 104 1.85 7.33 7.27
CA ARG A 104 1.79 8.59 8.01
C ARG A 104 3.07 9.37 7.80
N VAL A 105 3.00 10.64 7.43
CA VAL A 105 4.18 11.51 7.31
C VAL A 105 4.46 12.29 8.59
N VAL A 106 3.48 12.33 9.51
CA VAL A 106 3.60 12.91 10.86
C VAL A 106 3.43 11.81 11.90
N LYS A 107 4.27 11.85 12.94
CA LYS A 107 4.24 10.88 14.04
C LYS A 107 2.94 11.01 14.83
N ASN A 108 2.35 9.88 15.22
CA ASN A 108 1.18 9.84 16.09
C ASN A 108 1.38 8.75 17.16
N ASP A 109 1.16 9.11 18.43
CA ASP A 109 1.41 8.22 19.57
C ASP A 109 0.18 7.37 19.96
N GLU A 110 -0.97 7.58 19.31
CA GLU A 110 -2.23 6.89 19.60
C GLU A 110 -2.69 5.94 18.48
N PHE A 111 -2.42 6.29 17.22
CA PHE A 111 -2.92 5.60 16.03
C PHE A 111 -1.78 5.22 15.07
N GLY A 112 -1.85 4.01 14.50
CA GLY A 112 -0.92 3.53 13.50
C GLY A 112 -1.13 4.18 12.11
N PRO A 113 -0.33 3.80 11.09
CA PRO A 113 -0.38 4.44 9.78
C PRO A 113 -1.69 4.24 9.01
N THR A 114 -2.51 3.27 9.39
CA THR A 114 -3.84 3.01 8.78
C THR A 114 -4.98 3.79 9.45
N GLY A 115 -4.66 4.67 10.41
CA GLY A 115 -5.66 5.37 11.24
C GLY A 115 -6.30 4.50 12.32
N GLU A 116 -5.92 3.22 12.39
CA GLU A 116 -6.38 2.28 13.41
C GLU A 116 -5.44 2.32 14.63
N PRO A 117 -5.91 1.97 15.85
CA PRO A 117 -5.02 1.76 16.99
C PRO A 117 -3.99 0.68 16.68
N PHE A 118 -2.82 0.73 17.33
CA PHE A 118 -1.66 -0.10 16.98
C PHE A 118 -1.96 -1.60 16.78
N GLY A 119 -2.77 -2.23 17.65
CA GLY A 119 -3.13 -3.65 17.49
C GLY A 119 -3.94 -3.98 16.21
N GLY A 120 -4.57 -2.99 15.59
CA GLY A 120 -5.36 -3.10 14.36
C GLY A 120 -4.56 -2.90 13.07
N THR A 121 -3.25 -2.70 13.19
CA THR A 121 -2.36 -2.31 12.09
C THR A 121 -1.20 -3.28 12.00
N ASN A 122 -0.97 -3.87 10.83
CA ASN A 122 0.21 -4.67 10.56
C ASN A 122 1.25 -3.79 9.85
N ILE A 123 2.46 -3.66 10.38
CA ILE A 123 3.55 -3.02 9.65
C ILE A 123 4.09 -4.01 8.62
N ILE A 124 4.00 -3.66 7.33
CA ILE A 124 4.35 -4.55 6.22
C ILE A 124 5.60 -4.09 5.46
N GLY A 125 6.17 -2.95 5.82
CA GLY A 125 7.33 -2.39 5.15
C GLY A 125 7.50 -0.89 5.35
N THR A 126 8.15 -0.26 4.38
CA THR A 126 8.53 1.16 4.40
C THR A 126 8.34 1.76 3.02
N VAL A 127 7.84 3.00 2.96
CA VAL A 127 7.80 3.81 1.74
C VAL A 127 9.10 4.58 1.60
N LEU A 128 9.76 4.46 0.44
CA LEU A 128 11.05 5.11 0.19
C LEU A 128 10.89 6.49 -0.43
N ASP A 129 9.91 6.65 -1.33
CA ASP A 129 9.64 7.90 -2.05
C ASP A 129 8.50 8.71 -1.42
N MET A 130 8.69 9.17 -0.19
CA MET A 130 7.67 9.89 0.58
C MET A 130 7.21 11.20 -0.09
N ASP A 131 8.11 11.87 -0.83
CA ASP A 131 7.82 13.12 -1.55
C ASP A 131 6.79 12.96 -2.68
N LYS A 132 6.56 11.72 -3.15
CA LYS A 132 5.59 11.42 -4.19
C LYS A 132 4.15 11.35 -3.66
N LEU A 133 3.97 11.19 -2.34
CA LEU A 133 2.64 11.12 -1.71
C LEU A 133 1.85 12.42 -1.88
N GLU A 134 2.50 13.57 -1.74
CA GLU A 134 1.88 14.90 -1.87
C GLU A 134 1.34 15.19 -3.28
N LYS A 135 1.85 14.48 -4.30
CA LYS A 135 1.45 14.66 -5.71
C LYS A 135 0.20 13.84 -6.06
N MET A 136 -0.27 12.99 -5.15
CA MET A 136 -1.42 12.12 -5.39
C MET A 136 -2.73 12.90 -5.46
N LYS A 137 -3.64 12.42 -6.30
CA LYS A 137 -4.99 12.96 -6.43
C LYS A 137 -5.99 11.90 -6.02
N GLU A 138 -6.92 12.27 -5.14
CA GLU A 138 -7.95 11.35 -4.63
C GLU A 138 -8.66 10.60 -5.78
N GLY A 139 -8.92 9.32 -5.56
CA GLY A 139 -9.56 8.44 -6.54
C GLY A 139 -8.68 7.99 -7.70
N ASN A 140 -7.40 8.37 -7.73
CA ASN A 140 -6.46 7.90 -8.76
C ASN A 140 -5.83 6.55 -8.37
N ILE A 141 -5.35 5.83 -9.38
CA ILE A 141 -4.53 4.63 -9.18
C ILE A 141 -3.10 5.06 -8.92
N VAL A 142 -2.49 4.50 -7.87
CA VAL A 142 -1.09 4.69 -7.55
C VAL A 142 -0.30 3.48 -7.99
N TYR A 143 0.90 3.73 -8.52
CA TYR A 143 1.83 2.70 -8.97
C TYR A 143 2.93 2.53 -7.93
N ILE A 144 3.25 1.29 -7.60
CA ILE A 144 4.25 0.94 -6.60
C ILE A 144 5.26 -0.04 -7.16
N ARG A 145 6.49 0.03 -6.68
CA ARG A 145 7.55 -0.92 -7.01
C ARG A 145 8.27 -1.36 -5.75
N GLU A 146 8.42 -2.66 -5.60
CA GLU A 146 9.24 -3.23 -4.55
C GLU A 146 10.73 -3.14 -4.93
N VAL A 147 11.52 -2.47 -4.10
CA VAL A 147 12.99 -2.44 -4.23
C VAL A 147 13.56 -3.57 -3.37
N LYS A 148 14.34 -4.45 -4.01
CA LYS A 148 15.06 -5.54 -3.33
C LYS A 148 16.51 -5.12 -3.14
N GLU A 149 17.02 -5.33 -1.94
CA GLU A 149 18.45 -5.20 -1.64
C GLU A 149 19.26 -6.38 -2.20
#